data_AF-W2QQX3-F1
#
_entry.id   AF-W2QQX3-F1
#
_cell.length_a   1.000
_cell.length_b   1.000
_cell.length_c   1.000
_cell.angle_alpha   90.00
_cell.angle_beta   90.00
_cell.angle_gamma   90.00
#
_symmetry.space_group_name_H-M   'P 1'
#
loop_
_entity.id
_entity.type
_entity.pdbx_description
1 polymer ?
#
loop_
_entity_poly.entity_id
_entity_poly.type
_entity_poly.pdbx_seq_one_letter_code
_entity_poly.pdbx_strand_id
1 'polypeptide(L)'
;MQLALEIVGVGVSANSTISLMRKWHTAVKFIKKIKRAWIERLDFTRHGNSSFYVEEDPAIPVLLENLPILSNEYADMVDLAAKETLSAQVMQMALHKLFDADPSVLVIDPSNIGISNGAVTTDSEYFQRALARVTKKMKVLFPINCNNNHWCAVLMDMQKGRVYVYDSMASSYAASVRAVAQKMIMMLPDGVSPSARLVTHDPGLGVQSDSYNCGVYVLLAFEIFCGSEPLGHLDKKTLQCMRYRYLRMCMKEEGSSNSSS
;
A
#
# COMPACT_ATOMS: atom_id res chain seq x y z
N MET A 1 15.83 16.59 -35.04
CA MET A 1 17.20 16.21 -34.61
C MET A 1 17.06 15.08 -33.60
N GLN A 2 17.39 13.83 -33.99
CA GLN A 2 17.34 12.69 -33.07
C GLN A 2 18.59 12.72 -32.19
N LEU A 3 18.40 13.12 -30.93
CA LEU A 3 19.44 12.99 -29.91
C LEU A 3 19.72 11.50 -29.69
N ALA A 4 20.99 11.13 -29.73
CA ALA A 4 21.48 9.77 -29.47
C ALA A 4 22.35 9.81 -28.20
N LEU A 5 22.27 8.75 -27.39
CA LEU A 5 23.04 8.61 -26.17
C LEU A 5 24.18 7.61 -26.43
N GLU A 6 25.40 8.00 -26.06
CA GLU A 6 26.53 7.09 -26.05
C GLU A 6 26.51 6.25 -24.77
N ILE A 7 26.48 4.93 -24.92
CA ILE A 7 26.60 3.98 -23.82
C ILE A 7 28.00 3.36 -23.90
N VAL A 8 28.83 3.65 -22.89
CA VAL A 8 30.23 3.19 -22.83
C VAL A 8 30.28 1.66 -22.94
N GLY A 9 31.06 1.15 -23.90
CA GLY A 9 31.21 -0.29 -24.16
C GLY A 9 30.14 -0.93 -25.05
N VAL A 10 29.10 -0.18 -25.46
CA VAL A 10 28.01 -0.66 -26.34
C VAL A 10 27.93 0.17 -27.63
N GLY A 11 28.16 1.48 -27.54
CA GLY A 11 28.13 2.42 -28.68
C GLY A 11 27.02 3.46 -28.58
N VAL A 12 26.83 4.21 -29.67
CA VAL A 12 25.82 5.29 -29.75
C VAL A 12 24.46 4.70 -30.12
N SER A 13 23.47 4.88 -29.26
CA SER A 13 22.10 4.39 -29.45
C SER A 13 21.14 5.56 -29.62
N ALA A 14 20.24 5.46 -30.61
CA ALA A 14 19.13 6.39 -30.74
C ALA A 14 18.24 6.34 -29.48
N ASN A 15 17.69 7.47 -29.07
CA ASN A 15 16.78 7.53 -27.91
C ASN A 15 15.56 6.60 -28.04
N SER A 16 15.09 6.33 -29.27
CA SER A 16 14.03 5.36 -29.54
C SER A 16 14.45 3.93 -29.16
N THR A 17 15.68 3.53 -29.51
CA THR A 17 16.26 2.22 -29.15
C THR A 17 16.38 2.08 -27.64
N ILE A 18 16.86 3.12 -26.95
CA ILE A 18 17.01 3.10 -25.48
C ILE A 18 15.64 3.00 -24.80
N SER A 19 14.65 3.74 -25.31
CA SER A 19 13.26 3.65 -24.83
C SER A 19 12.71 2.23 -24.98
N LEU A 20 12.96 1.57 -26.12
CA LEU A 20 12.56 0.19 -26.36
C LEU A 20 13.28 -0.79 -25.43
N MET A 21 14.58 -0.62 -25.17
CA MET A 21 15.34 -1.47 -24.25
C MET A 21 14.82 -1.35 -22.82
N ARG A 22 14.51 -0.14 -22.35
CA ARG A 22 13.89 0.07 -21.03
C ARG A 22 12.55 -0.66 -20.94
N LYS A 23 11.71 -0.51 -21.97
CA LYS A 23 10.41 -1.20 -22.07
C LYS A 23 10.58 -2.73 -22.01
N TRP A 24 11.54 -3.28 -22.75
CA TRP A 24 11.84 -4.72 -22.72
C TRP A 24 12.29 -5.18 -21.32
N HIS A 25 13.21 -4.45 -20.69
CA HIS A 25 13.75 -4.83 -19.37
C HIS A 25 12.69 -4.80 -18.28
N THR A 26 11.82 -3.78 -18.31
CA THR A 26 10.63 -3.74 -17.46
C THR A 26 9.76 -4.97 -17.70
N ALA A 27 9.50 -5.32 -18.96
CA ALA A 27 8.64 -6.45 -19.29
C ALA A 27 9.19 -7.82 -18.85
N VAL A 28 10.48 -8.06 -19.02
CA VAL A 28 11.08 -9.33 -18.57
C VAL A 28 11.20 -9.42 -17.06
N LYS A 29 11.50 -8.31 -16.37
CA LYS A 29 11.45 -8.28 -14.90
C LYS A 29 10.04 -8.61 -14.40
N PHE A 30 9.02 -8.07 -15.06
CA PHE A 30 7.61 -8.30 -14.76
C PHE A 30 7.19 -9.76 -14.98
N ILE A 31 7.48 -10.35 -16.14
CA ILE A 31 7.15 -11.76 -16.45
C ILE A 31 7.79 -12.71 -15.44
N LYS A 32 9.03 -12.45 -15.02
CA LYS A 32 9.71 -13.26 -13.99
C LYS A 32 9.04 -13.20 -12.62
N LYS A 33 8.32 -12.12 -12.30
CA LYS A 33 7.65 -11.92 -11.01
C LYS A 33 6.31 -12.65 -10.91
N ILE A 34 5.55 -12.77 -12.01
CA ILE A 34 4.23 -13.42 -12.01
C ILE A 34 4.38 -14.93 -11.78
N LYS A 35 3.72 -15.45 -10.74
CA LYS A 35 3.67 -16.90 -10.43
C LYS A 35 2.25 -17.47 -10.50
N ARG A 36 1.59 -17.46 -11.67
CA ARG A 36 0.14 -17.82 -11.81
C ARG A 36 -0.34 -19.05 -11.04
N ALA A 37 0.48 -20.11 -10.98
CA ALA A 37 0.19 -21.33 -10.25
C ALA A 37 -0.09 -21.17 -8.73
N TRP A 38 0.11 -19.98 -8.14
CA TRP A 38 -0.29 -19.74 -6.75
C TRP A 38 -1.79 -19.47 -6.59
N ILE A 39 -2.48 -18.92 -7.60
CA ILE A 39 -3.92 -18.62 -7.54
C ILE A 39 -4.72 -19.92 -7.47
N GLU A 40 -4.37 -20.92 -8.29
CA GLU A 40 -4.96 -22.27 -8.28
C GLU A 40 -4.80 -23.02 -6.94
N ARG A 41 -3.89 -22.55 -6.07
CA ARG A 41 -3.62 -23.15 -4.76
C ARG A 41 -4.26 -22.38 -3.62
N LEU A 42 -5.02 -21.32 -3.92
CA LEU A 42 -5.74 -20.55 -2.93
C LEU A 42 -6.89 -21.37 -2.35
N ASP A 43 -7.09 -21.21 -1.06
CA ASP A 43 -8.14 -21.87 -0.32
C ASP A 43 -9.22 -20.82 -0.01
N PHE A 44 -10.10 -20.57 -0.99
CA PHE A 44 -11.19 -19.60 -0.87
C PHE A 44 -12.24 -20.01 0.18
N THR A 45 -12.20 -21.25 0.67
CA THR A 45 -13.11 -21.73 1.72
C THR A 45 -12.69 -21.29 3.11
N ARG A 46 -11.44 -20.84 3.28
CA ARG A 46 -10.83 -20.62 4.60
C ARG A 46 -11.03 -19.24 5.21
N HIS A 47 -11.50 -18.24 4.48
CA HIS A 47 -11.50 -16.84 4.94
C HIS A 47 -12.71 -16.08 4.37
N GLY A 48 -13.39 -15.18 5.08
CA GLY A 48 -13.31 -14.70 6.46
C GLY A 48 -14.70 -14.19 6.85
N ASN A 49 -14.79 -13.40 7.91
CA ASN A 49 -16.02 -12.68 8.20
C ASN A 49 -16.45 -11.76 7.04
N SER A 50 -17.60 -11.11 7.16
CA SER A 50 -18.15 -10.25 6.10
C SER A 50 -17.20 -9.15 5.64
N SER A 51 -16.21 -8.71 6.44
CA SER A 51 -15.26 -7.67 6.05
C SER A 51 -14.13 -8.16 5.14
N PHE A 52 -13.72 -9.43 5.27
CA PHE A 52 -12.54 -10.00 4.59
C PHE A 52 -12.87 -11.16 3.65
N TYR A 53 -14.11 -11.21 3.17
CA TYR A 53 -14.55 -12.22 2.22
C TYR A 53 -13.69 -12.21 0.94
N VAL A 54 -13.31 -13.41 0.47
CA VAL A 54 -12.53 -13.60 -0.76
C VAL A 54 -13.19 -14.69 -1.58
N GLU A 55 -13.46 -14.39 -2.84
CA GLU A 55 -13.98 -15.34 -3.82
C GLU A 55 -13.07 -15.41 -5.04
N GLU A 56 -13.08 -16.56 -5.71
CA GLU A 56 -12.39 -16.72 -6.97
C GLU A 56 -13.03 -15.83 -8.04
N ASP A 57 -12.19 -15.11 -8.76
CA ASP A 57 -12.58 -14.29 -9.91
C ASP A 57 -11.88 -14.82 -11.16
N PRO A 58 -12.62 -15.49 -12.07
CA PRO A 58 -12.04 -16.12 -13.26
C PRO A 58 -11.46 -15.10 -14.24
N ALA A 59 -11.79 -13.82 -14.12
CA ALA A 59 -11.21 -12.77 -14.95
C ALA A 59 -9.77 -12.42 -14.53
N ILE A 60 -9.39 -12.65 -13.26
CA ILE A 60 -8.06 -12.22 -12.74
C ILE A 60 -6.90 -12.90 -13.46
N PRO A 61 -6.90 -14.23 -13.69
CA PRO A 61 -5.86 -14.87 -14.49
C PRO A 61 -5.73 -14.27 -15.91
N VAL A 62 -6.87 -14.00 -16.56
CA VAL A 62 -6.93 -13.41 -17.90
C VAL A 62 -6.44 -11.97 -17.91
N LEU A 63 -6.80 -11.18 -16.90
CA LEU A 63 -6.31 -9.81 -16.76
C LEU A 63 -4.80 -9.81 -16.52
N LEU A 64 -4.27 -10.71 -15.67
CA LEU A 64 -2.83 -10.90 -15.44
C LEU A 64 -2.06 -11.29 -16.72
N GLU A 65 -2.71 -12.03 -17.61
CA GLU A 65 -2.18 -12.40 -18.93
C GLU A 65 -2.06 -11.22 -19.88
N ASN A 66 -3.06 -10.35 -19.85
CA ASN A 66 -3.18 -9.21 -20.76
C ASN A 66 -2.75 -7.90 -20.12
N LEU A 67 -2.12 -7.93 -18.93
CA LEU A 67 -1.68 -6.73 -18.24
C LEU A 67 -0.80 -5.90 -19.17
N PRO A 68 -1.07 -4.60 -19.33
CA PRO A 68 -0.24 -3.73 -20.15
C PRO A 68 1.10 -3.57 -19.44
N ILE A 69 2.04 -4.47 -19.73
CA ILE A 69 3.35 -4.57 -19.06
C ILE A 69 4.18 -3.27 -19.19
N LEU A 70 3.84 -2.44 -20.18
CA LEU A 70 4.46 -1.16 -20.44
C LEU A 70 3.78 0.01 -19.71
N SER A 71 2.65 -0.22 -19.03
CA SER A 71 2.00 0.75 -18.17
C SER A 71 2.58 0.65 -16.76
N ASN A 72 3.12 1.77 -16.26
CA ASN A 72 3.65 1.83 -14.89
C ASN A 72 2.58 1.53 -13.84
N GLU A 73 1.32 1.92 -14.12
CA GLU A 73 0.19 1.70 -13.21
C GLU A 73 -0.09 0.23 -12.93
N TYR A 74 0.03 -0.61 -13.96
CA TYR A 74 -0.27 -2.04 -13.88
C TYR A 74 0.97 -2.89 -13.62
N ALA A 75 2.17 -2.36 -13.92
CA ALA A 75 3.43 -3.05 -13.68
C ALA A 75 3.65 -3.32 -12.19
N ASP A 76 3.23 -2.40 -11.32
CA ASP A 76 3.46 -2.48 -9.88
C ASP A 76 2.49 -3.42 -9.17
N MET A 77 1.27 -3.63 -9.69
CA MET A 77 0.29 -4.58 -9.12
C MET A 77 0.80 -6.02 -9.06
N VAL A 78 1.82 -6.36 -9.86
CA VAL A 78 2.49 -7.65 -9.77
C VAL A 78 3.10 -7.87 -8.40
N ASP A 79 3.41 -6.83 -7.64
CA ASP A 79 3.96 -7.00 -6.30
C ASP A 79 2.98 -7.81 -5.46
N LEU A 80 1.66 -7.60 -5.56
CA LEU A 80 0.64 -8.42 -4.89
C LEU A 80 0.64 -9.89 -5.34
N ALA A 81 0.89 -10.13 -6.63
CA ALA A 81 0.98 -11.48 -7.21
C ALA A 81 2.36 -12.15 -7.00
N ALA A 82 3.38 -11.37 -6.70
CA ALA A 82 4.72 -11.80 -6.39
C ALA A 82 4.89 -11.87 -4.86
N LYS A 83 5.88 -12.63 -4.38
CA LYS A 83 6.23 -12.63 -2.96
C LYS A 83 7.15 -11.44 -2.65
N GLU A 84 6.66 -10.24 -2.95
CA GLU A 84 7.40 -8.97 -2.90
C GLU A 84 6.69 -7.98 -1.97
N THR A 85 7.48 -7.07 -1.39
CA THR A 85 6.94 -5.92 -0.64
C THR A 85 6.15 -5.03 -1.60
N LEU A 86 5.03 -4.48 -1.14
CA LEU A 86 4.19 -3.61 -1.95
C LEU A 86 4.94 -2.31 -2.30
N SER A 87 4.87 -1.86 -3.55
CA SER A 87 5.32 -0.51 -3.90
C SER A 87 4.40 0.56 -3.28
N ALA A 88 4.88 1.80 -3.21
CA ALA A 88 4.07 2.94 -2.76
C ALA A 88 2.83 3.14 -3.65
N GLN A 89 2.95 2.88 -4.96
CA GLN A 89 1.85 2.98 -5.90
C GLN A 89 0.77 1.93 -5.62
N VAL A 90 1.15 0.67 -5.36
CA VAL A 90 0.18 -0.37 -4.98
C VAL A 90 -0.49 -0.05 -3.67
N MET A 91 0.27 0.41 -2.68
CA MET A 91 -0.26 0.84 -1.39
C MET A 91 -1.29 1.97 -1.57
N GLN A 92 -0.97 2.99 -2.36
CA GLN A 92 -1.87 4.10 -2.65
C GLN A 92 -3.16 3.64 -3.34
N MET A 93 -3.04 2.81 -4.38
CA MET A 93 -4.18 2.27 -5.12
C MET A 93 -5.10 1.46 -4.21
N ALA A 94 -4.53 0.58 -3.38
CA ALA A 94 -5.31 -0.21 -2.45
C ALA A 94 -6.03 0.66 -1.42
N LEU A 95 -5.36 1.66 -0.84
CA LEU A 95 -5.96 2.57 0.14
C LEU A 95 -7.05 3.45 -0.46
N HIS A 96 -6.87 3.92 -1.70
CA HIS A 96 -7.90 4.68 -2.41
C HIS A 96 -9.16 3.84 -2.60
N LYS A 97 -9.02 2.60 -3.08
CA LYS A 97 -10.16 1.67 -3.23
C LYS A 97 -10.86 1.35 -1.91
N LEU A 98 -10.12 1.31 -0.81
CA LEU A 98 -10.67 1.00 0.50
C LEU A 98 -11.40 2.18 1.15
N PHE A 99 -10.88 3.41 1.01
CA PHE A 99 -11.26 4.50 1.90
C PHE A 99 -11.64 5.81 1.20
N ASP A 100 -11.42 5.98 -0.10
CA ASP A 100 -11.66 7.28 -0.77
C ASP A 100 -13.15 7.71 -0.74
N ALA A 101 -14.05 6.72 -0.76
CA ALA A 101 -15.49 6.95 -0.64
C ALA A 101 -15.95 7.30 0.80
N ASP A 102 -15.12 7.11 1.82
CA ASP A 102 -15.47 7.38 3.22
C ASP A 102 -14.94 8.77 3.66
N PRO A 103 -15.80 9.81 3.73
CA PRO A 103 -15.37 11.15 4.13
C PRO A 103 -14.91 11.24 5.60
N SER A 104 -15.13 10.20 6.41
CA SER A 104 -14.62 10.12 7.78
C SER A 104 -13.19 9.59 7.87
N VAL A 105 -12.59 9.15 6.76
CA VAL A 105 -11.22 8.62 6.72
C VAL A 105 -10.35 9.51 5.83
N LEU A 106 -9.24 9.99 6.38
CA LEU A 106 -8.19 10.65 5.62
C LEU A 106 -7.01 9.69 5.45
N VAL A 107 -6.70 9.33 4.22
CA VAL A 107 -5.46 8.64 3.87
C VAL A 107 -4.41 9.65 3.42
N ILE A 108 -3.22 9.57 4.00
CA ILE A 108 -2.06 10.30 3.53
C ILE A 108 -1.39 9.52 2.40
N ASP A 109 -1.05 10.22 1.31
CA ASP A 109 -0.41 9.60 0.15
C ASP A 109 0.96 9.00 0.54
N PRO A 110 1.16 7.67 0.37
CA PRO A 110 2.40 6.98 0.71
C PRO A 110 3.63 7.50 -0.05
N SER A 111 3.46 8.19 -1.18
CA SER A 111 4.55 8.75 -1.97
C SER A 111 5.16 10.01 -1.33
N ASN A 112 4.43 10.67 -0.43
CA ASN A 112 4.86 11.92 0.20
C ASN A 112 5.47 11.72 1.60
N ILE A 113 5.46 10.48 2.11
CA ILE A 113 5.91 10.16 3.47
C ILE A 113 6.83 8.95 3.49
N GLY A 114 7.98 9.09 4.14
CA GLY A 114 8.89 7.97 4.31
C GLY A 114 9.97 8.23 5.34
N ILE A 115 10.75 7.18 5.60
CA ILE A 115 11.97 7.23 6.40
C ILE A 115 13.10 6.74 5.50
N SER A 116 14.13 7.56 5.29
CA SER A 116 15.30 7.22 4.49
C SER A 116 16.56 7.44 5.32
N ASN A 117 17.36 6.39 5.52
CA ASN A 117 18.58 6.42 6.34
C ASN A 117 18.34 6.99 7.76
N GLY A 118 17.19 6.67 8.35
CA GLY A 118 16.80 7.14 9.68
C GLY A 118 16.24 8.57 9.72
N ALA A 119 16.30 9.32 8.61
CA ALA A 119 15.73 10.64 8.49
C ALA A 119 14.29 10.58 7.95
N VAL A 120 13.42 11.43 8.51
CA VAL A 120 12.03 11.59 8.06
C VAL A 120 12.02 12.40 6.77
N THR A 121 11.58 11.78 5.68
CA THR A 121 11.38 12.44 4.39
C THR A 121 9.91 12.85 4.28
N THR A 122 9.63 14.12 4.56
CA THR A 122 8.28 14.69 4.54
C THR A 122 8.31 16.07 3.91
N ASP A 123 7.45 16.33 2.93
CA ASP A 123 7.15 17.69 2.46
C ASP A 123 6.19 18.39 3.44
N SER A 124 6.74 19.25 4.31
CA SER A 124 5.97 19.94 5.35
C SER A 124 4.80 20.75 4.78
N GLU A 125 4.91 21.33 3.58
CA GLU A 125 3.81 22.10 2.97
C GLU A 125 2.68 21.18 2.52
N TYR A 126 3.02 20.04 1.91
CA TYR A 126 2.04 19.01 1.56
C TYR A 126 1.26 18.57 2.80
N PHE A 127 1.95 18.26 3.91
CA PHE A 127 1.29 17.81 5.13
C PHE A 127 0.42 18.89 5.78
N GLN A 128 0.88 20.13 5.82
CA GLN A 128 0.06 21.23 6.31
C GLN A 128 -1.24 21.35 5.51
N ARG A 129 -1.17 21.29 4.17
CA ARG A 129 -2.37 21.32 3.32
C ARG A 129 -3.26 20.09 3.52
N ALA A 130 -2.68 18.90 3.56
CA ALA A 130 -3.41 17.64 3.71
C ALA A 130 -4.10 17.52 5.08
N LEU A 131 -3.45 18.01 6.15
CA LEU A 131 -3.94 17.92 7.52
C LEU A 131 -4.86 19.09 7.91
N ALA A 132 -4.85 20.20 7.17
CA ALA A 132 -5.72 21.35 7.42
C ALA A 132 -7.22 20.99 7.43
N ARG A 133 -7.62 19.94 6.71
CA ARG A 133 -9.02 19.46 6.63
C ARG A 133 -9.42 18.48 7.74
N VAL A 134 -8.51 18.10 8.63
CA VAL A 134 -8.79 17.09 9.67
C VAL A 134 -9.76 17.64 10.70
N THR A 135 -10.80 16.86 11.03
CA THR A 135 -11.78 17.19 12.06
C THR A 135 -11.81 16.15 13.18
N LYS A 136 -12.45 16.48 14.31
CA LYS A 136 -12.61 15.56 15.46
C LYS A 136 -13.38 14.27 15.15
N LYS A 137 -14.06 14.17 14.01
CA LYS A 137 -14.84 12.97 13.65
C LYS A 137 -14.08 12.02 12.73
N MET A 138 -12.86 12.39 12.34
CA MET A 138 -12.11 11.65 11.33
C MET A 138 -11.15 10.62 11.95
N LYS A 139 -10.79 9.63 11.13
CA LYS A 139 -9.59 8.81 11.28
C LYS A 139 -8.54 9.27 10.27
N VAL A 140 -7.27 9.30 10.66
CA VAL A 140 -6.17 9.66 9.74
C VAL A 140 -5.17 8.51 9.67
N LEU A 141 -4.87 8.06 8.45
CA LEU A 141 -4.06 6.88 8.16
C LEU A 141 -2.78 7.30 7.43
N PHE A 142 -1.62 6.93 7.99
CA PHE A 142 -0.31 7.22 7.39
C PHE A 142 0.41 5.91 7.08
N PRO A 143 0.43 5.45 5.82
CA PRO A 143 1.32 4.36 5.38
C PRO A 143 2.76 4.88 5.31
N ILE A 144 3.65 4.39 6.17
CA ILE A 144 5.04 4.87 6.26
C ILE A 144 5.97 3.90 5.56
N ASN A 145 6.55 4.32 4.44
CA ASN A 145 7.60 3.56 3.76
C ASN A 145 8.96 3.79 4.44
N CYS A 146 9.51 2.74 5.03
CA CYS A 146 10.83 2.75 5.68
C CYS A 146 11.87 2.15 4.73
N ASN A 147 12.85 2.96 4.32
CA ASN A 147 13.97 2.61 3.44
C ASN A 147 13.58 1.85 2.16
N ASN A 148 12.37 2.10 1.64
CA ASN A 148 11.83 1.41 0.47
C ASN A 148 11.82 -0.13 0.60
N ASN A 149 11.75 -0.64 1.83
CA ASN A 149 11.80 -2.09 2.10
C ASN A 149 10.80 -2.58 3.15
N HIS A 150 10.30 -1.70 4.00
CA HIS A 150 9.39 -2.06 5.08
C HIS A 150 8.25 -1.05 5.22
N TRP A 151 7.04 -1.55 5.47
CA TRP A 151 5.87 -0.71 5.72
C TRP A 151 5.52 -0.73 7.20
N CYS A 152 5.40 0.47 7.76
CA CYS A 152 4.81 0.72 9.06
C CYS A 152 3.56 1.60 8.88
N ALA A 153 2.81 1.82 9.95
CA ALA A 153 1.68 2.74 9.93
C ALA A 153 1.61 3.63 11.17
N VAL A 154 1.06 4.82 10.96
CA VAL A 154 0.52 5.67 12.02
C VAL A 154 -0.99 5.74 11.82
N LEU A 155 -1.75 5.56 12.89
CA LEU A 155 -3.22 5.62 12.89
C LEU A 155 -3.67 6.64 13.92
N MET A 156 -4.46 7.63 13.52
CA MET A 156 -5.01 8.63 14.43
C MET A 156 -6.52 8.51 14.50
N ASP A 157 -7.06 8.33 15.70
CA ASP A 157 -8.49 8.39 15.99
C ASP A 157 -8.77 9.76 16.62
N MET A 158 -9.28 10.69 15.81
CA MET A 158 -9.47 12.07 16.25
C MET A 158 -10.65 12.19 17.22
N GLN A 159 -11.60 11.26 17.15
CA GLN A 159 -12.75 11.22 18.04
C GLN A 159 -12.34 10.77 19.44
N LYS A 160 -11.46 9.77 19.52
CA LYS A 160 -10.90 9.29 20.80
C LYS A 160 -9.68 10.07 21.26
N GLY A 161 -9.13 10.95 20.42
CA GLY A 161 -7.91 11.69 20.68
C GLY A 161 -6.69 10.78 20.88
N ARG A 162 -6.59 9.68 20.13
CA ARG A 162 -5.52 8.68 20.29
C ARG A 162 -4.71 8.51 19.02
N VAL A 163 -3.40 8.32 19.19
CA VAL A 163 -2.46 8.05 18.11
C VAL A 163 -1.79 6.70 18.35
N TYR A 164 -1.79 5.87 17.31
CA TYR A 164 -1.22 4.55 17.33
C TYR A 164 -0.11 4.42 16.29
N VAL A 165 0.87 3.56 16.60
CA VAL A 165 1.91 3.13 15.67
C VAL A 165 1.79 1.64 15.48
N TYR A 166 1.83 1.18 14.24
CA TYR A 166 1.76 -0.22 13.89
C TYR A 166 2.99 -0.64 13.06
N ASP A 167 3.56 -1.79 13.42
CA ASP A 167 4.68 -2.40 12.75
C ASP A 167 4.58 -3.92 12.92
N SER A 168 4.29 -4.62 11.83
CA SER A 168 4.05 -6.07 11.83
C SER A 168 5.28 -6.90 12.22
N MET A 169 6.48 -6.31 12.19
CA MET A 169 7.75 -7.00 12.46
C MET A 169 8.44 -6.52 13.74
N ALA A 170 7.83 -5.57 14.47
CA ALA A 170 8.48 -4.90 15.61
C ALA A 170 9.92 -4.45 15.28
N SER A 171 10.08 -3.80 14.13
CA SER A 171 11.37 -3.42 13.56
C SER A 171 12.08 -2.31 14.33
N SER A 172 13.33 -2.07 13.99
CA SER A 172 14.11 -0.94 14.51
C SER A 172 13.58 0.43 14.08
N TYR A 173 12.67 0.51 13.10
CA TYR A 173 12.09 1.78 12.63
C TYR A 173 11.11 2.41 13.63
N ALA A 174 10.74 1.69 14.69
CA ALA A 174 9.71 2.11 15.64
C ALA A 174 9.96 3.48 16.28
N ALA A 175 11.23 3.89 16.47
CA ALA A 175 11.58 5.23 16.96
C ALA A 175 11.33 6.31 15.90
N SER A 176 11.80 6.09 14.68
CA SER A 176 11.61 7.01 13.56
C SER A 176 10.14 7.18 13.18
N VAL A 177 9.35 6.10 13.18
CA VAL A 177 7.90 6.17 12.92
C VAL A 177 7.17 6.97 14.00
N ARG A 178 7.58 6.84 15.27
CA ARG A 178 7.04 7.68 16.35
C ARG A 178 7.40 9.15 16.16
N ALA A 179 8.62 9.46 15.71
CA ALA A 179 9.03 10.82 15.41
C ALA A 179 8.21 11.43 14.26
N VAL A 180 7.91 10.65 13.21
CA VAL A 180 6.98 11.07 12.13
C VAL A 180 5.62 11.44 12.72
N ALA A 181 5.04 10.54 13.52
CA ALA A 181 3.74 10.77 14.12
C ALA A 181 3.71 12.03 15.01
N GLN A 182 4.74 12.26 15.83
CA GLN A 182 4.86 13.49 16.64
C GLN A 182 4.91 14.75 15.76
N LYS A 183 5.68 14.72 14.67
CA LYS A 183 5.74 15.83 13.72
C LYS A 183 4.38 16.11 13.08
N MET A 184 3.63 15.07 12.72
CA MET A 184 2.29 15.22 12.14
C MET A 184 1.27 15.77 13.13
N ILE A 185 1.35 15.37 14.41
CA ILE A 185 0.48 15.91 15.47
C ILE A 185 0.65 17.43 15.58
N MET A 186 1.87 17.94 15.45
CA MET A 186 2.16 19.39 15.50
C MET A 186 1.63 20.17 14.30
N MET A 187 1.25 19.49 13.21
CA MET A 187 0.72 20.12 11.99
C MET A 187 -0.81 20.10 11.93
N LEU A 188 -1.47 19.50 12.93
CA LEU A 188 -2.92 19.44 12.99
C LEU A 188 -3.52 20.82 13.32
N PRO A 189 -4.75 21.11 12.86
CA PRO A 189 -5.43 22.37 13.18
C PRO A 189 -5.66 22.57 14.67
N ASP A 190 -5.72 23.84 15.07
CA ASP A 190 -6.10 24.23 16.43
C ASP A 190 -7.48 23.66 16.80
N GLY A 191 -7.58 23.13 18.02
CA GLY A 191 -8.79 22.48 18.51
C GLY A 191 -8.95 21.01 18.12
N VAL A 192 -8.06 20.46 17.29
CA VAL A 192 -8.04 19.04 16.90
C VAL A 192 -6.69 18.43 17.30
N SER A 193 -6.48 18.29 18.61
CA SER A 193 -5.22 17.80 19.18
C SER A 193 -5.41 16.45 19.86
N PRO A 194 -4.94 15.34 19.25
CA PRO A 194 -4.93 14.04 19.90
C PRO A 194 -3.76 13.99 20.91
N SER A 195 -3.76 12.97 21.77
CA SER A 195 -2.67 12.77 22.72
C SER A 195 -1.33 12.63 22.00
N ALA A 196 -0.31 13.34 22.51
CA ALA A 196 1.08 13.12 22.10
C ALA A 196 1.64 11.76 22.57
N ARG A 197 0.91 11.04 23.43
CA ARG A 197 1.28 9.68 23.86
C ARG A 197 0.92 8.67 22.78
N LEU A 198 1.94 8.16 22.11
CA LEU A 198 1.80 7.12 21.09
C LEU A 198 1.69 5.75 21.74
N VAL A 199 0.76 4.93 21.23
CA VAL A 199 0.52 3.56 21.67
C VAL A 199 0.83 2.61 20.53
N THR A 200 1.40 1.43 20.82
CA THR A 200 1.51 0.39 19.80
C THR A 200 0.12 -0.13 19.47
N HIS A 201 -0.26 -0.13 18.19
CA HIS A 201 -1.50 -0.75 17.74
C HIS A 201 -1.33 -2.27 17.73
N ASP A 202 -2.30 -2.99 18.29
CA ASP A 202 -2.38 -4.44 18.17
C ASP A 202 -3.76 -4.81 17.57
N PRO A 203 -3.83 -5.09 16.26
CA PRO A 203 -5.04 -5.54 15.59
C PRO A 203 -5.30 -7.05 15.76
N GLY A 204 -4.47 -7.78 16.50
CA GLY A 204 -4.61 -9.23 16.69
C GLY A 204 -4.14 -10.08 15.50
N LEU A 205 -3.40 -9.49 14.55
CA LEU A 205 -2.93 -10.14 13.33
C LEU A 205 -1.70 -11.06 13.56
N GLY A 206 -1.03 -10.93 14.71
CA GLY A 206 0.25 -11.59 15.00
C GLY A 206 1.45 -10.85 14.42
N VAL A 207 2.63 -11.47 14.58
CA VAL A 207 3.90 -10.96 14.05
C VAL A 207 4.16 -11.58 12.69
N GLN A 208 4.53 -10.75 11.72
CA GLN A 208 4.92 -11.22 10.40
C GLN A 208 6.22 -12.00 10.47
N SER A 209 6.21 -13.21 9.88
CA SER A 209 7.38 -14.10 9.83
C SER A 209 8.09 -14.16 8.48
N ASP A 210 7.55 -13.55 7.43
CA ASP A 210 8.16 -13.48 6.10
C ASP A 210 8.72 -12.08 5.79
N SER A 211 9.36 -11.92 4.63
CA SER A 211 10.05 -10.69 4.25
C SER A 211 9.26 -9.75 3.33
N TYR A 212 7.98 -10.02 3.05
CA TYR A 212 7.27 -9.35 1.94
C TYR A 212 5.81 -8.97 2.22
N ASN A 213 5.23 -9.41 3.34
CA ASN A 213 3.83 -9.11 3.66
C ASN A 213 3.61 -7.85 4.50
N CYS A 214 4.63 -7.07 4.87
CA CYS A 214 4.45 -5.90 5.76
C CYS A 214 3.41 -4.90 5.24
N GLY A 215 3.36 -4.65 3.93
CA GLY A 215 2.31 -3.83 3.33
C GLY A 215 0.91 -4.43 3.47
N VAL A 216 0.76 -5.75 3.34
CA VAL A 216 -0.53 -6.46 3.54
C VAL A 216 -0.99 -6.35 4.99
N TYR A 217 -0.07 -6.52 5.95
CA TYR A 217 -0.38 -6.32 7.37
C TYR A 217 -0.82 -4.89 7.67
N VAL A 218 -0.19 -3.88 7.04
CA VAL A 218 -0.58 -2.46 7.19
C VAL A 218 -1.98 -2.21 6.63
N LEU A 219 -2.31 -2.72 5.45
CA LEU A 219 -3.66 -2.60 4.87
C LEU A 219 -4.72 -3.22 5.78
N LEU A 220 -4.49 -4.43 6.29
CA LEU A 220 -5.42 -5.12 7.21
C LEU A 220 -5.59 -4.35 8.52
N ALA A 221 -4.50 -3.81 9.09
CA ALA A 221 -4.57 -3.01 10.30
C ALA A 221 -5.40 -1.74 10.10
N PHE A 222 -5.30 -1.08 8.93
CA PHE A 222 -6.14 0.06 8.59
C PHE A 222 -7.61 -0.33 8.47
N GLU A 223 -7.94 -1.42 7.79
CA GLU A 223 -9.32 -1.90 7.65
C GLU A 223 -9.96 -2.18 9.01
N ILE A 224 -9.25 -2.88 9.90
CA ILE A 224 -9.71 -3.18 11.27
C ILE A 224 -9.87 -1.90 12.08
N PHE A 225 -8.90 -0.99 12.01
CA PHE A 225 -8.96 0.31 12.68
C PHE A 225 -10.15 1.17 12.20
N CYS A 226 -10.50 1.06 10.92
CA CYS A 226 -11.63 1.78 10.34
C CYS A 226 -12.99 1.16 10.65
N GLY A 227 -13.05 -0.10 11.10
CA GLY A 227 -14.28 -0.73 11.59
C GLY A 227 -14.54 -2.14 11.06
N SER A 228 -13.61 -2.71 10.28
CA SER A 228 -13.70 -4.11 9.86
C SER A 228 -13.60 -5.05 11.05
N GLU A 229 -14.30 -6.18 10.97
CA GLU A 229 -14.26 -7.19 12.01
C GLU A 229 -12.87 -7.82 12.16
N PRO A 230 -12.38 -8.14 13.37
CA PRO A 230 -11.07 -8.73 13.55
C PRO A 230 -10.87 -10.01 12.74
N LEU A 231 -9.75 -10.10 12.02
CA LEU A 231 -9.39 -11.28 11.23
C LEU A 231 -8.67 -12.36 12.05
N GLY A 232 -8.09 -11.97 13.20
CA GLY A 232 -7.28 -12.84 14.05
C GLY A 232 -5.90 -13.12 13.47
N HIS A 233 -5.21 -14.12 14.04
CA HIS A 233 -3.84 -14.46 13.69
C HIS A 233 -3.72 -14.91 12.22
N LEU A 234 -2.77 -14.35 11.48
CA LEU A 234 -2.62 -14.59 10.05
C LEU A 234 -1.67 -15.77 9.77
N ASP A 235 -2.23 -16.87 9.25
CA ASP A 235 -1.43 -17.93 8.67
C ASP A 235 -1.05 -17.63 7.21
N LYS A 236 -0.16 -18.45 6.66
CA LYS A 236 0.33 -18.30 5.28
C LYS A 236 -0.79 -18.36 4.24
N LYS A 237 -1.80 -19.22 4.42
CA LYS A 237 -2.92 -19.34 3.47
C LYS A 237 -3.83 -18.12 3.55
N THR A 238 -4.08 -17.60 4.75
CA THR A 238 -4.81 -16.34 4.96
C THR A 238 -4.13 -15.20 4.21
N LEU A 239 -2.82 -15.05 4.39
CA LEU A 239 -2.05 -14.00 3.72
C LEU A 239 -2.10 -14.12 2.19
N GLN A 240 -2.06 -15.33 1.64
CA GLN A 240 -2.21 -15.54 0.20
C GLN A 240 -3.59 -15.08 -0.28
N CYS A 241 -4.66 -15.36 0.47
CA CYS A 241 -6.00 -14.90 0.14
C CYS A 241 -6.14 -13.38 0.26
N MET A 242 -5.54 -12.75 1.28
CA MET A 242 -5.56 -11.29 1.43
C MET A 242 -4.79 -10.58 0.31
N ARG A 243 -3.64 -11.12 -0.12
CA ARG A 243 -2.93 -10.62 -1.31
C ARG A 243 -3.79 -10.72 -2.56
N TYR A 244 -4.48 -11.84 -2.75
CA TYR A 244 -5.41 -12.02 -3.86
C TYR A 244 -6.57 -11.02 -3.80
N ARG A 245 -7.15 -10.79 -2.62
CA ARG A 245 -8.22 -9.80 -2.42
C ARG A 245 -7.78 -8.41 -2.86
N TYR A 246 -6.61 -7.95 -2.42
CA TYR A 246 -6.09 -6.64 -2.84
C TYR A 246 -5.72 -6.62 -4.32
N LEU A 247 -5.16 -7.70 -4.87
CA LEU A 247 -4.87 -7.80 -6.30
C LEU A 247 -6.15 -7.62 -7.12
N ARG A 248 -7.21 -8.35 -6.77
CA ARG A 248 -8.52 -8.27 -7.41
C ARG A 248 -9.08 -6.85 -7.33
N MET A 249 -9.01 -6.23 -6.16
CA MET A 249 -9.49 -4.88 -5.93
C MET A 249 -8.74 -3.83 -6.78
N CYS A 250 -7.42 -3.96 -6.90
CA CYS A 250 -6.60 -3.04 -7.69
C CYS A 250 -6.75 -3.27 -9.21
N MET A 251 -6.95 -4.52 -9.64
CA MET A 251 -7.07 -4.86 -11.06
C MET A 251 -8.45 -4.56 -11.65
N LYS A 252 -9.49 -4.45 -10.82
CA LYS A 252 -10.81 -4.05 -11.29
C LYS A 252 -10.82 -2.55 -11.53
N GLU A 253 -11.04 -2.16 -12.79
CA GLU A 253 -11.45 -0.80 -13.12
C GLU A 253 -12.72 -0.47 -12.32
N GLU A 254 -12.93 0.81 -12.01
CA GLU A 254 -14.22 1.27 -11.49
C GLU A 254 -15.24 1.07 -12.62
N GLY A 255 -15.91 -0.07 -12.58
CA GLY A 255 -16.90 -0.41 -13.58
C GLY A 255 -17.96 0.67 -13.63
N SER A 256 -18.04 1.34 -14.78
CA SER A 256 -19.29 1.54 -15.51
C SER A 256 -20.53 1.77 -14.64
N SER A 257 -20.60 2.93 -13.97
CA SER A 257 -21.88 3.51 -13.56
C SER A 257 -22.59 4.15 -14.77
N ASN A 258 -22.77 3.37 -15.84
CA ASN A 258 -23.64 3.72 -16.95
C ASN A 258 -24.37 2.44 -17.40
N SER A 259 -25.39 2.09 -16.64
CA SER A 259 -26.59 1.52 -17.24
C SER A 259 -27.79 1.68 -16.30
N SER A 260 -28.88 2.15 -16.89
CA SER A 260 -30.28 2.13 -16.43
C SER A 260 -30.75 3.24 -15.48
N SER A 261 -31.07 4.40 -16.08
CA SER A 261 -32.44 4.95 -16.13
C SER A 261 -32.56 5.93 -17.29
#